data_AF-A0A2V8JP04-F1
#
_entry.id   AF-A0A2V8JP04-F1
#
_cell.length_a   1.000
_cell.length_b   1.000
_cell.length_c   1.000
_cell.angle_alpha   90.00
_cell.angle_beta   90.00
_cell.angle_gamma   90.00
#
_symmetry.space_group_name_H-M   'P 1'
#
loop_
_entity.id
_entity.type
_entity.pdbx_description
1 polymer ?
#
loop_
_entity_poly.entity_id
_entity_poly.type
_entity_poly.pdbx_seq_one_letter_code
_entity_poly.pdbx_strand_id
1 'polypeptide(L)' 'MLTETATANPARTKMFLDIPTAAELAGFSIRHFRRIIEEDRIPIVQIGRKFFILGRDFSSWESSKKTRRPA' A
#
# COMPACT_ATOMS: atom_id res chain seq x y z
N MET A 1 -20.87 -28.77 -1.15
CA MET A 1 -19.48 -28.48 -1.53
C MET A 1 -19.23 -27.02 -1.20
N LEU A 2 -18.85 -26.72 0.03
CA LEU A 2 -18.48 -25.36 0.47
C LEU A 2 -17.02 -25.19 0.07
N THR A 3 -16.77 -24.44 -1.00
CA THR A 3 -15.41 -24.10 -1.42
C THR A 3 -14.90 -23.03 -0.47
N GLU A 4 -14.05 -23.43 0.46
CA GLU A 4 -13.30 -22.53 1.33
C GLU A 4 -12.50 -21.58 0.45
N THR A 5 -12.93 -20.32 0.37
CA THR A 5 -12.09 -19.23 -0.11
C THR A 5 -10.88 -19.18 0.80
N ALA A 6 -9.73 -19.58 0.26
CA ALA A 6 -8.44 -19.51 0.92
C ALA A 6 -8.29 -18.13 1.58
N THR A 7 -8.46 -18.10 2.90
CA THR A 7 -8.09 -16.94 3.71
C THR A 7 -6.58 -16.91 3.68
N ALA A 8 -6.02 -16.21 2.70
CA ALA A 8 -4.64 -15.79 2.76
C ALA A 8 -4.54 -14.87 3.97
N ASN A 9 -4.19 -15.46 5.11
CA ASN A 9 -3.59 -14.74 6.22
C ASN A 9 -2.09 -14.76 5.94
N PRO A 10 -1.52 -13.78 5.21
CA PRO A 10 -0.09 -13.65 5.23
C PRO A 10 0.24 -13.21 6.65
N ALA A 11 0.75 -14.16 7.44
CA ALA A 11 1.60 -13.85 8.57
C ALA A 11 2.42 -12.62 8.19
N ARG A 12 2.32 -11.57 9.02
CA ARG A 12 2.85 -10.21 8.81
C ARG A 12 4.32 -10.21 8.42
N THR A 13 4.63 -10.60 7.18
CA THR A 13 5.90 -10.36 6.55
C THR A 13 5.99 -8.85 6.53
N LYS A 14 7.02 -8.29 7.15
CA LYS A 14 7.37 -6.87 7.04
C LYS A 14 7.74 -6.63 5.57
N MET A 15 6.74 -6.56 4.70
CA MET A 15 6.93 -6.34 3.28
C MET A 15 7.28 -4.88 3.10
N PHE A 16 8.39 -4.62 2.41
CA PHE A 16 8.72 -3.30 1.91
C PHE A 16 8.24 -3.24 0.47
N LEU A 17 7.39 -2.28 0.16
CA LEU A 17 6.90 -2.03 -1.19
C LEU A 17 7.68 -0.86 -1.75
N ASP A 18 8.38 -1.03 -2.87
CA ASP A 18 8.95 0.13 -3.55
C ASP A 18 7.81 0.99 -4.14
N ILE A 19 8.08 2.28 -4.30
CA ILE A 19 7.08 3.25 -4.76
C ILE A 19 6.36 2.81 -6.06
N PRO A 20 7.06 2.28 -7.09
CA PRO A 20 6.39 1.80 -8.31
C PRO A 20 5.37 0.69 -8.04
N THR A 21 5.75 -0.34 -7.29
CA THR A 21 4.86 -1.47 -6.94
C THR A 21 3.68 -0.99 -6.10
N ALA A 22 3.90 -0.12 -5.11
CA ALA A 22 2.82 0.44 -4.31
C ALA A 22 1.83 1.26 -5.14
N ALA A 23 2.32 2.01 -6.14
CA ALA A 23 1.46 2.76 -7.07
C ALA A 23 0.61 1.83 -7.93
N GLU A 24 1.20 0.76 -8.47
CA GLU A 24 0.50 -0.25 -9.25
C GLU A 24 -0.58 -0.96 -8.43
N LEU A 25 -0.26 -1.41 -7.21
CA LEU A 25 -1.22 -2.04 -6.29
C LEU A 25 -2.38 -1.11 -5.92
N ALA A 26 -2.11 0.18 -5.78
CA ALA A 26 -3.13 1.18 -5.47
C ALA A 26 -3.92 1.67 -6.72
N GLY A 27 -3.55 1.23 -7.92
CA GLY A 27 -4.19 1.62 -9.18
C GLY A 27 -3.90 3.06 -9.62
N PHE A 28 -2.75 3.62 -9.23
CA PHE A 28 -2.33 4.98 -9.60
C PHE A 28 -1.09 4.98 -10.48
N SER A 29 -0.93 6.02 -11.30
CA SER A 29 0.36 6.28 -11.94
C SER A 29 1.41 6.65 -10.88
N ILE A 30 2.68 6.33 -11.13
CA ILE A 30 3.79 6.62 -10.18
C ILE A 30 3.85 8.11 -9.81
N ARG A 31 3.65 9.00 -10.79
CA ARG A 31 3.65 10.46 -10.56
C ARG A 31 2.51 10.89 -9.63
N HIS A 32 1.31 10.35 -9.85
CA HIS A 32 0.16 10.65 -8.99
C HIS A 32 0.37 10.07 -7.59
N PHE A 33 0.85 8.82 -7.51
CA PHE A 33 1.10 8.18 -6.24
C PHE A 33 2.14 8.92 -5.38
N ARG A 34 3.17 9.51 -5.99
CA ARG A 34 4.10 10.40 -5.27
C ARG A 34 3.43 11.62 -4.65
N ARG A 35 2.48 12.26 -5.36
CA ARG A 35 1.68 13.36 -4.78
C ARG A 35 0.85 12.89 -3.59
N ILE A 36 0.22 11.72 -3.72
CA ILE A 36 -0.56 11.11 -2.64
C ILE A 36 0.33 10.84 -1.41
N ILE A 37 1.54 10.29 -1.60
CA ILE A 37 2.50 10.08 -0.50
C ILE A 37 2.79 11.39 0.25
N GLU A 38 2.99 12.49 -0.49
CA GLU A 38 3.26 13.81 0.09
C GLU A 38 2.03 14.41 0.80
N GLU A 39 0.86 14.38 0.15
CA GLU A 39 -0.40 14.94 0.64
C GLU A 39 -0.93 14.19 1.87
N ASP A 40 -0.95 12.86 1.82
CA ASP A 40 -1.44 12.01 2.91
C ASP A 40 -0.36 11.67 3.94
N ARG A 41 0.88 12.17 3.74
CA ARG A 41 2.03 11.93 4.63
C ARG A 41 2.28 10.44 4.86
N ILE A 42 2.22 9.62 3.81
CA ILE A 42 2.52 8.19 3.90
C ILE A 42 4.01 8.02 4.24
N PRO A 43 4.36 7.29 5.32
CA PRO A 43 5.75 7.07 5.69
C PRO A 43 6.51 6.32 4.58
N ILE A 44 7.69 6.86 4.23
CA ILE A 44 8.64 6.20 3.34
C ILE A 44 9.97 5.99 4.06
N VAL A 45 10.64 4.89 3.73
CA VAL A 45 12.01 4.60 4.15
C VAL A 45 12.92 4.53 2.93
N GLN A 46 14.13 5.04 3.08
CA GLN A 46 15.16 4.92 2.06
C GLN A 46 16.06 3.71 2.36
N ILE A 47 16.21 2.83 1.37
CA ILE A 47 17.13 1.69 1.44
C ILE A 47 18.03 1.77 0.21
N GLY A 48 19.30 2.10 0.44
CA GLY A 48 20.24 2.43 -0.62
C GLY A 48 19.76 3.65 -1.44
N ARG A 49 19.51 3.43 -2.74
CA ARG A 49 19.07 4.48 -3.68
C ARG A 49 17.56 4.44 -3.99
N LYS A 50 16.81 3.55 -3.32
CA LYS A 50 15.38 3.36 -3.56
C LYS A 50 14.57 3.74 -2.33
N PHE A 51 13.32 4.11 -2.57
CA PHE A 51 12.35 4.45 -1.55
C PHE A 51 11.29 3.35 -1.45
N PHE A 52 10.91 3.04 -0.24
CA PHE A 52 9.97 1.98 0.09
C PHE A 52 8.92 2.48 1.08
N ILE A 53 7.74 1.88 1.04
CA ILE A 53 6.67 2.02 2.02
C ILE A 53 6.60 0.70 2.79
N LEU A 54 6.43 0.76 4.11
CA LEU A 54 6.16 -0.43 4.89
C LEU A 54 4.75 -0.94 4.55
N GLY A 55 4.61 -2.25 4.33
CA GLY A 55 3.32 -2.85 3.96
C GLY A 55 2.21 -2.57 4.99
N ARG A 56 2.55 -2.45 6.28
CA ARG A 56 1.62 -2.00 7.32
C ARG A 56 1.09 -0.59 7.06
N ASP A 57 1.97 0.33 6.70
CA ASP A 57 1.61 1.74 6.50
C ASP A 57 0.79 1.89 5.22
N PHE A 58 1.18 1.17 4.16
CA PHE A 58 0.41 1.09 2.92
C PHE A 58 -1.01 0.55 3.17
N SER A 59 -1.15 -0.58 3.87
CA SER A 59 -2.46 -1.17 4.18
C SER A 59 -3.32 -0.27 5.08
N SER A 60 -2.69 0.42 6.05
CA SER A 60 -3.38 1.37 6.93
C SER A 60 -3.91 2.57 6.14
N TRP A 61 -3.08 3.13 5.25
CA TRP A 61 -3.49 4.20 4.35
C TRP A 61 -4.61 3.76 3.40
N GLU A 62 -4.47 2.60 2.76
CA GLU A 62 -5.44 2.08 1.80
C GLU A 62 -6.82 1.88 2.47
N SER A 63 -6.82 1.32 3.68
CA SER A 63 -8.03 1.13 4.48
C SER A 63 -8.68 2.48 4.84
N SER A 64 -7.88 3.49 5.18
CA SER A 64 -8.39 4.84 5.48
C SER A 64 -9.05 5.52 4.28
N LYS A 65 -8.64 5.20 3.05
CA LYS A 65 -9.24 5.72 1.82
C LYS A 65 -10.53 5.00 1.45
N LYS A 66 -10.61 3.68 1.68
CA LYS A 66 -11.84 2.90 1.47
C LYS A 66 -12.99 3.40 2.34
N THR A 67 -12.71 3.76 3.60
CA THR A 67 -13.71 4.37 4.51
C THR A 67 -14.17 5.76 4.07
N ARG A 68 -13.42 6.46 3.22
CA ARG A 68 -13.74 7.81 2.73
C ARG A 68 -14.46 7.84 1.38
N ARG A 69 -14.70 6.71 0.71
CA ARG A 69 -15.63 6.68 -0.42
C ARG A 69 -17.05 6.56 0.13
N PRO A 70 -17.88 7.62 0.10
CA PRO A 70 -19.31 7.44 0.28
C PRO A 70 -19.84 6.56 -0.86
N ALA A 71 -20.73 5.63 -0.51
CA ALA A 71 -21.43 4.75 -1.43
C ALA A 71 -22.22 5.52 -2.49
#